data_AF-A0A9D8AVF4-F1
#
_entry.id   AF-A0A9D8AVF4-F1
#
_cell.length_a   1.000
_cell.length_b   1.000
_cell.length_c   1.000
_cell.angle_alpha   90.00
_cell.angle_beta   90.00
_cell.angle_gamma   90.00
#
_symmetry.space_group_name_H-M   'P 1'
#
loop_
_entity.id
_entity.type
_entity.pdbx_description
1 polymer ?
#
loop_
_entity_poly.entity_id
_entity_poly.type
_entity_poly.pdbx_seq_one_letter_code
_entity_poly.pdbx_strand_id
1 'polypeptide(L)'
;MAALAARETGRPVKVVLDRAEEQLVAGCRPSSKQRVRIGARRDGSLTFLEHEAWVALDASVGVTGAEGTRAVPLGDFYVLPRQDPRGEVALAADELLTEVFVPTPAPGSRGIYLKAAERGVWDFALASVAVHLVLSAGVVRAARVALGGAAPVPWHAVEAERALIGSALRDAIAERAAQAATEGVRPLANNAYKVDLVQGLVRQALADCIS
;
A
#
# COMPACT_ATOMS: atom_id res chain seq x y z
N MET A 1 -17.19 -16.91 -27.04
CA MET A 1 -17.23 -16.08 -28.27
C MET A 1 -16.04 -16.37 -29.20
N ALA A 2 -14.78 -16.16 -28.81
CA ALA A 2 -13.61 -16.39 -29.68
C ALA A 2 -13.55 -17.79 -30.31
N ALA A 3 -13.83 -18.84 -29.53
CA ALA A 3 -13.79 -20.23 -29.98
C ALA A 3 -14.91 -20.59 -30.99
N LEU A 4 -16.07 -19.92 -30.92
CA LEU A 4 -17.17 -20.14 -31.87
C LEU A 4 -16.85 -19.45 -33.21
N ALA A 5 -16.39 -18.19 -33.15
CA ALA A 5 -15.98 -17.44 -34.33
C ALA A 5 -14.79 -18.08 -35.07
N ALA A 6 -13.83 -18.67 -34.35
CA ALA A 6 -12.72 -19.39 -34.96
C ALA A 6 -13.17 -20.66 -35.72
N ARG A 7 -14.20 -21.36 -35.22
CA ARG A 7 -14.77 -22.54 -35.90
C ARG A 7 -15.55 -22.17 -37.16
N GLU A 8 -16.25 -21.05 -37.13
CA GLU A 8 -17.04 -20.57 -38.27
C GLU A 8 -16.17 -19.97 -39.38
N THR A 9 -15.09 -19.28 -39.01
CA THR A 9 -14.19 -18.62 -39.99
C THR A 9 -13.04 -19.50 -40.47
N GLY A 10 -12.79 -20.66 -39.83
CA GLY A 10 -11.69 -21.57 -40.16
C GLY A 10 -10.29 -20.96 -39.92
N ARG A 11 -10.20 -19.87 -39.16
CA ARG A 11 -8.96 -19.11 -38.90
C ARG A 11 -8.85 -18.74 -37.42
N PRO A 12 -7.64 -18.54 -36.88
CA PRO A 12 -7.47 -18.02 -35.54
C PRO A 12 -8.10 -16.62 -35.41
N VAL A 13 -9.05 -16.47 -34.49
CA VAL A 13 -9.70 -15.19 -34.19
C VAL A 13 -9.20 -14.70 -32.83
N LYS A 14 -8.59 -13.50 -32.82
CA LYS A 14 -8.24 -12.79 -31.59
C LYS A 14 -9.43 -11.89 -31.22
N VAL A 15 -10.02 -12.11 -30.06
CA VAL A 15 -10.97 -11.16 -29.48
C VAL A 15 -10.15 -10.14 -28.72
N VAL A 16 -10.28 -8.87 -29.10
CA VAL A 16 -9.74 -7.73 -28.37
C VAL A 16 -10.95 -7.06 -27.75
N LEU A 17 -11.02 -7.09 -26.43
CA LEU A 17 -12.05 -6.38 -25.69
C LEU A 17 -11.73 -4.89 -25.73
N ASP A 18 -12.76 -4.05 -25.80
CA ASP A 18 -12.57 -2.64 -25.51
C ASP A 18 -12.34 -2.43 -24.01
N ARG A 19 -11.97 -1.20 -23.63
CA ARG A 19 -11.62 -0.90 -22.24
C ARG A 19 -12.80 -1.07 -21.28
N ALA A 20 -14.04 -0.88 -21.72
CA ALA A 20 -15.23 -1.08 -20.90
C ALA A 20 -15.52 -2.57 -20.72
N GLU A 21 -15.34 -3.36 -21.78
CA GLU A 21 -15.48 -4.81 -21.78
C GLU A 21 -14.38 -5.49 -20.94
N GLU A 22 -13.13 -5.03 -21.01
CA GLU A 22 -12.06 -5.50 -20.12
C GLU A 22 -12.40 -5.24 -18.65
N GLN A 23 -12.96 -4.06 -18.34
CA GLN A 23 -13.38 -3.72 -16.98
C GLN A 23 -14.53 -4.60 -16.46
N LEU A 24 -15.43 -5.03 -17.34
CA LEU A 24 -16.52 -5.94 -17.00
C LEU A 24 -16.01 -7.37 -16.77
N VAL A 25 -15.05 -7.84 -17.56
CA VAL A 25 -14.53 -9.22 -17.51
C VAL A 25 -13.51 -9.41 -16.39
N ALA A 26 -12.67 -8.41 -16.10
CA ALA A 26 -11.69 -8.48 -15.02
C ALA A 26 -12.30 -8.32 -13.61
N GLY A 27 -13.63 -8.18 -13.52
CA GLY A 27 -14.34 -7.76 -12.34
C GLY A 27 -14.19 -6.25 -12.16
N CYS A 28 -15.31 -5.52 -12.08
CA CYS A 28 -15.30 -4.16 -11.58
C CYS A 28 -14.55 -4.16 -10.24
N ARG A 29 -13.38 -3.53 -10.17
CA ARG A 29 -12.86 -3.14 -8.85
C ARG A 29 -13.95 -2.25 -8.25
N PRO A 30 -14.51 -2.60 -7.08
CA PRO A 30 -15.61 -1.83 -6.52
C PRO A 30 -15.19 -0.37 -6.43
N SER A 31 -16.07 0.53 -6.86
CA SER A 31 -15.88 1.95 -6.70
C SER A 31 -15.92 2.28 -5.20
N SER A 32 -14.75 2.33 -4.58
CA SER A 32 -14.62 2.87 -3.23
C SER A 32 -14.70 4.39 -3.31
N LYS A 33 -15.71 4.99 -2.67
CA LYS A 33 -15.69 6.44 -2.39
C LYS A 33 -14.74 6.67 -1.23
N GLN A 34 -13.55 7.15 -1.54
CA GLN A 34 -12.53 7.50 -0.55
C GLN A 34 -12.29 9.01 -0.57
N ARG A 35 -12.20 9.62 0.61
CA ARG A 35 -11.81 11.03 0.75
C ARG A 35 -10.29 11.09 0.79
N VAL A 36 -9.68 11.27 -0.38
CA VAL A 36 -8.22 11.36 -0.58
C VAL A 36 -7.78 12.83 -0.58
N ARG A 37 -6.62 13.14 0.02
CA ARG A 37 -5.93 14.43 -0.23
C ARG A 37 -5.14 14.30 -1.51
N ILE A 38 -5.48 15.13 -2.49
CA ILE A 38 -4.92 15.10 -3.84
C ILE A 38 -4.14 16.38 -4.06
N GLY A 39 -2.91 16.28 -4.58
CA GLY A 39 -2.22 17.43 -5.17
C GLY A 39 -2.66 17.57 -6.64
N ALA A 40 -2.97 18.78 -7.10
CA ALA A 40 -3.31 19.06 -8.49
C ALA A 40 -2.68 20.37 -8.98
N ARG A 41 -2.30 20.42 -10.27
CA ARG A 41 -1.90 21.66 -10.96
C ARG A 41 -3.14 22.49 -11.34
N ARG A 42 -2.93 23.76 -11.69
CA ARG A 42 -4.00 24.69 -12.09
C ARG A 42 -4.75 24.27 -13.35
N ASP A 43 -4.17 23.40 -14.18
CA ASP A 43 -4.79 22.83 -15.38
C ASP A 43 -5.64 21.57 -15.10
N GLY A 44 -5.79 21.19 -13.83
CA GLY A 44 -6.57 20.02 -13.41
C GLY A 44 -5.79 18.70 -13.44
N SER A 45 -4.50 18.71 -13.77
CA SER A 45 -3.65 17.51 -13.73
C SER A 45 -3.35 17.11 -12.28
N LEU A 46 -3.75 15.90 -11.90
CA LEU A 46 -3.42 15.33 -10.59
C LEU A 46 -1.91 15.08 -10.51
N THR A 47 -1.26 15.55 -9.44
CA THR A 47 0.18 15.39 -9.22
C THR A 47 0.52 14.35 -8.16
N PHE A 48 -0.44 13.96 -7.31
CA PHE A 48 -0.19 13.02 -6.22
C PHE A 48 -1.48 12.32 -5.72
N LEU A 49 -1.42 11.00 -5.56
CA LEU A 49 -2.45 10.13 -4.96
C LEU A 49 -1.78 8.87 -4.40
N GLU A 50 -1.86 8.61 -3.10
CA GLU A 50 -1.17 7.45 -2.51
C GLU A 50 -1.90 6.84 -1.31
N HIS A 51 -2.21 5.54 -1.40
CA HIS A 51 -3.08 4.80 -0.47
C HIS A 51 -2.28 4.05 0.62
N GLU A 52 -1.01 3.74 0.34
CA GLU A 52 -0.12 2.97 1.22
C GLU A 52 0.34 3.78 2.44
N ALA A 53 0.38 5.10 2.31
CA ALA A 53 0.68 6.02 3.40
C ALA A 53 -0.31 5.94 4.56
N TRP A 54 -1.55 5.50 4.32
CA TRP A 54 -2.60 5.52 5.34
C TRP A 54 -2.47 4.40 6.37
N VAL A 55 -1.89 3.26 5.99
CA VAL A 55 -1.57 2.19 6.96
C VAL A 55 -0.51 2.69 7.93
N ALA A 56 0.49 3.44 7.43
CA ALA A 56 1.47 4.07 8.30
C ALA A 56 0.90 5.20 9.19
N LEU A 57 -0.34 5.66 8.95
CA LEU A 57 -0.97 6.70 9.75
C LEU A 57 -1.99 6.17 10.76
N ASP A 58 -2.04 4.85 10.99
CA ASP A 58 -3.06 4.20 11.83
C ASP A 58 -4.50 4.56 11.40
N ALA A 59 -4.72 4.67 10.08
CA ALA A 59 -6.04 4.95 9.55
C ALA A 59 -7.02 3.80 9.84
N SER A 60 -8.31 4.12 9.90
CA SER A 60 -9.41 3.16 9.92
C SER A 60 -10.38 3.46 8.79
N VAL A 61 -11.13 2.46 8.33
CA VAL A 61 -12.16 2.62 7.32
C VAL A 61 -13.54 2.43 7.94
N GLY A 62 -14.49 3.26 7.54
CA GLY A 62 -15.90 3.05 7.84
C GLY A 62 -16.51 2.14 6.78
N VAL A 63 -17.19 1.11 7.25
CA VAL A 63 -17.88 0.12 6.43
C VAL A 63 -19.36 0.16 6.79
N THR A 64 -20.23 0.30 5.79
CA THR A 64 -21.68 0.36 5.96
C THR A 64 -22.34 -0.79 5.22
N GLY A 65 -23.15 -1.58 5.91
CA GLY A 65 -23.98 -2.66 5.35
C GLY A 65 -25.44 -2.56 5.81
N ALA A 66 -26.22 -3.62 5.58
CA ALA A 66 -27.63 -3.63 5.97
C ALA A 66 -27.84 -3.54 7.50
N GLU A 67 -26.88 -4.02 8.29
CA GLU A 67 -26.95 -4.03 9.77
C GLU A 67 -26.39 -2.76 10.42
N GLY A 68 -25.87 -1.81 9.64
CA GLY A 68 -25.35 -0.54 10.14
C GLY A 68 -23.90 -0.26 9.71
N THR A 69 -23.23 0.62 10.45
CA THR A 69 -21.86 1.05 10.16
C THR A 69 -20.89 0.56 11.22
N ARG A 70 -19.73 0.03 10.79
CA ARG A 70 -18.62 -0.38 11.65
C ARG A 70 -17.31 0.25 11.20
N ALA A 71 -16.39 0.46 12.14
CA ALA A 71 -15.03 0.90 11.84
C ALA A 71 -14.08 -0.31 11.80
N VAL A 72 -13.15 -0.32 10.85
CA VAL A 72 -12.13 -1.37 10.68
C VAL A 72 -10.76 -0.71 10.62
N PRO A 73 -9.79 -1.11 11.44
CA PRO A 73 -8.40 -0.66 11.26
C PRO A 73 -7.93 -0.97 9.83
N LEU A 74 -7.29 -0.01 9.16
CA LEU A 74 -6.91 -0.19 7.75
C LEU A 74 -5.90 -1.34 7.57
N GLY A 75 -5.08 -1.63 8.59
CA GLY A 75 -4.21 -2.81 8.59
C GLY A 75 -4.96 -4.15 8.58
N ASP A 76 -6.14 -4.19 9.20
CA ASP A 76 -7.01 -5.38 9.27
C ASP A 76 -8.02 -5.43 8.11
N PHE A 77 -8.11 -4.34 7.33
CA PHE A 77 -9.02 -4.27 6.20
C PHE A 77 -8.57 -5.15 5.04
N TYR A 78 -7.27 -5.39 4.86
CA TYR A 78 -6.76 -6.24 3.79
C TYR A 78 -6.62 -7.68 4.27
N VAL A 79 -7.06 -8.62 3.44
CA VAL A 79 -7.06 -10.04 3.78
C VAL A 79 -5.93 -10.74 3.02
N LEU A 80 -5.13 -11.53 3.73
CA LEU A 80 -4.06 -12.30 3.10
C LEU A 80 -4.65 -13.52 2.36
N PRO A 81 -4.07 -13.93 1.21
CA PRO A 81 -4.52 -15.12 0.48
C PRO A 81 -4.55 -16.42 1.31
N ARG A 82 -3.76 -16.49 2.39
CA ARG A 82 -3.75 -17.62 3.33
C ARG A 82 -4.98 -17.69 4.24
N GLN A 83 -5.67 -16.57 4.43
CA GLN A 83 -6.88 -16.45 5.24
C GLN A 83 -8.11 -16.64 4.35
N ASP A 84 -8.17 -15.90 3.23
CA ASP A 84 -9.17 -16.08 2.19
C ASP A 84 -8.49 -15.97 0.81
N PRO A 85 -8.44 -17.04 0.01
CA PRO A 85 -7.81 -16.99 -1.31
C PRO A 85 -8.64 -16.20 -2.35
N ARG A 86 -9.90 -15.88 -2.05
CA ARG A 86 -10.81 -15.15 -2.95
C ARG A 86 -11.14 -13.74 -2.46
N GLY A 87 -10.91 -13.45 -1.18
CA GLY A 87 -11.15 -12.15 -0.56
C GLY A 87 -9.87 -11.33 -0.47
N GLU A 88 -9.88 -10.12 -1.01
CA GLU A 88 -8.76 -9.16 -0.88
C GLU A 88 -8.97 -8.17 0.28
N VAL A 89 -10.22 -7.98 0.69
CA VAL A 89 -10.63 -7.00 1.70
C VAL A 89 -11.70 -7.56 2.63
N ALA A 90 -11.74 -7.07 3.87
CA ALA A 90 -12.65 -7.50 4.93
C ALA A 90 -14.04 -6.85 4.80
N LEU A 91 -14.68 -7.05 3.64
CA LEU A 91 -16.06 -6.64 3.35
C LEU A 91 -16.94 -7.87 3.15
N ALA A 92 -18.12 -7.87 3.77
CA ALA A 92 -19.20 -8.78 3.42
C ALA A 92 -19.85 -8.37 2.08
N ALA A 93 -20.66 -9.27 1.51
CA ALA A 93 -21.26 -9.08 0.19
C ALA A 93 -22.21 -7.87 0.11
N ASP A 94 -22.81 -7.46 1.23
CA ASP A 94 -23.73 -6.33 1.37
C ASP A 94 -23.08 -5.07 1.96
N GLU A 95 -21.76 -5.09 2.15
CA GLU A 95 -21.01 -3.99 2.78
C GLU A 95 -20.28 -3.09 1.77
N LEU A 96 -20.23 -1.80 2.08
CA LEU A 96 -19.52 -0.78 1.31
C LEU A 96 -18.54 -0.03 2.20
N LEU A 97 -17.31 0.18 1.71
CA LEU A 97 -16.40 1.17 2.30
C LEU A 97 -16.95 2.57 1.99
N THR A 98 -17.28 3.32 3.03
CA THR A 98 -17.94 4.64 2.93
C THR A 98 -17.03 5.79 3.31
N GLU A 99 -16.04 5.55 4.17
CA GLU A 99 -15.13 6.57 4.64
C GLU A 99 -13.76 6.01 5.04
N VAL A 100 -12.77 6.90 5.05
CA VAL A 100 -11.45 6.64 5.61
C VAL A 100 -11.18 7.70 6.66
N PHE A 101 -10.98 7.27 7.89
CA PHE A 101 -10.58 8.10 9.01
C PHE A 101 -9.08 8.03 9.17
N VAL A 102 -8.42 9.18 9.01
CA VAL A 102 -6.98 9.32 9.25
C VAL A 102 -6.80 10.15 10.52
N PRO A 103 -6.21 9.60 11.59
CA PRO A 103 -5.93 10.34 12.82
C PRO A 103 -5.17 11.63 12.56
N THR A 104 -5.47 12.67 13.34
CA THR A 104 -4.65 13.89 13.33
C THR A 104 -3.24 13.55 13.82
N PRO A 105 -2.18 13.84 13.03
CA PRO A 105 -0.82 13.56 13.47
C PRO A 105 -0.47 14.31 14.77
N ALA A 106 0.25 13.65 15.67
CA ALA A 106 0.70 14.26 16.91
C ALA A 106 1.72 15.38 16.64
N PRO A 107 1.90 16.35 17.57
CA PRO A 107 3.01 17.29 17.48
C PRO A 107 4.36 16.56 17.36
N GLY A 108 5.22 17.03 16.47
CA GLY A 108 6.49 16.36 16.17
C GLY A 108 6.38 15.20 15.18
N SER A 109 5.20 14.96 14.59
CA SER A 109 5.04 14.00 13.50
C SER A 109 5.89 14.36 12.27
N ARG A 110 6.47 13.33 11.66
CA ARG A 110 7.14 13.34 10.36
C ARG A 110 6.62 12.15 9.57
N GLY A 111 6.41 12.33 8.28
CA GLY A 111 6.00 11.22 7.43
C GLY A 111 6.55 11.39 6.04
N ILE A 112 6.91 10.27 5.43
CA ILE A 112 7.37 10.21 4.06
C ILE A 112 6.83 8.95 3.41
N TYR A 113 6.64 9.04 2.11
CA TYR A 113 6.43 7.88 1.27
C TYR A 113 7.47 7.89 0.15
N LEU A 114 8.06 6.72 -0.12
CA LEU A 114 8.94 6.50 -1.25
C LEU A 114 8.46 5.30 -2.06
N LYS A 115 8.57 5.42 -3.39
CA LYS A 115 8.24 4.36 -4.34
C LYS A 115 9.39 4.14 -5.31
N ALA A 116 9.83 2.89 -5.39
CA ALA A 116 10.72 2.43 -6.43
C ALA A 116 9.89 1.79 -7.56
N ALA A 117 10.13 2.25 -8.78
CA ALA A 117 9.54 1.69 -10.00
C ALA A 117 10.62 1.55 -11.06
N GLU A 118 10.41 0.67 -12.04
CA GLU A 118 11.38 0.44 -13.13
C GLU A 118 11.45 1.67 -14.06
N ARG A 119 10.31 2.33 -14.23
CA ARG A 119 10.21 3.60 -14.97
C ARG A 119 9.89 4.74 -14.01
N GLY A 120 10.54 5.88 -14.23
CA GLY A 120 10.34 7.08 -13.40
C GLY A 120 8.94 7.70 -13.47
N VAL A 121 8.08 7.29 -14.42
CA VAL A 121 6.70 7.77 -14.55
C VAL A 121 5.79 6.66 -15.10
N TRP A 122 4.54 6.60 -14.63
CA TRP A 122 3.48 5.69 -15.10
C TRP A 122 3.75 4.20 -14.90
N ASP A 123 4.36 3.83 -13.77
CA ASP A 123 4.70 2.45 -13.48
C ASP A 123 4.24 2.01 -12.08
N PHE A 124 4.02 0.71 -11.94
CA PHE A 124 3.66 0.10 -10.66
C PHE A 124 4.89 0.07 -9.75
N ALA A 125 4.67 0.14 -8.44
CA ALA A 125 5.78 0.03 -7.50
C ALA A 125 6.37 -1.39 -7.56
N LEU A 126 7.68 -1.48 -7.82
CA LEU A 126 8.42 -2.72 -7.54
C LEU A 126 8.43 -2.94 -6.02
N ALA A 127 8.67 -1.87 -5.27
CA ALA A 127 8.49 -1.78 -3.83
C ALA A 127 8.25 -0.33 -3.43
N SER A 128 7.61 -0.14 -2.29
CA SER A 128 7.39 1.18 -1.68
C SER A 128 7.46 1.09 -0.17
N VAL A 129 7.69 2.24 0.47
CA VAL A 129 7.68 2.39 1.92
C VAL A 129 6.92 3.65 2.30
N ALA A 130 6.02 3.52 3.26
CA ALA A 130 5.46 4.63 4.01
C ALA A 130 6.04 4.60 5.42
N VAL A 131 6.59 5.72 5.87
CA VAL A 131 7.05 5.90 7.25
C VAL A 131 6.27 7.05 7.87
N HIS A 132 5.83 6.87 9.11
CA HIS A 132 5.36 7.95 9.96
C HIS A 132 5.99 7.81 11.35
N LEU A 133 6.66 8.87 11.80
CA LEU A 133 7.35 8.94 13.08
C LEU A 133 6.77 10.06 13.92
N VAL A 134 6.80 9.91 15.23
CA VAL A 134 6.65 11.03 16.17
C VAL A 134 7.99 11.25 16.84
N LEU A 135 8.60 12.41 16.61
CA LEU A 135 9.92 12.75 17.14
C LEU A 135 9.79 13.73 18.32
N SER A 136 10.56 13.47 19.37
CA SER A 136 10.70 14.39 20.51
C SER A 136 12.16 14.42 20.96
N ALA A 137 12.78 15.60 20.88
CA ALA A 137 14.20 15.82 21.16
C ALA A 137 15.14 14.84 20.42
N GLY A 138 14.84 14.57 19.13
CA GLY A 138 15.62 13.66 18.28
C GLY A 138 15.40 12.16 18.56
N VAL A 139 14.53 11.81 19.53
CA VAL A 139 14.17 10.43 19.87
C VAL A 139 12.82 10.07 19.25
N VAL A 140 12.73 8.88 18.66
CA VAL A 140 11.50 8.33 18.11
C VAL A 140 10.59 7.87 19.25
N ARG A 141 9.42 8.50 19.39
CA ARG A 141 8.41 8.19 20.40
C ARG A 141 7.35 7.22 19.89
N ALA A 142 7.01 7.34 18.61
CA ALA A 142 6.17 6.40 17.89
C ALA A 142 6.72 6.23 16.48
N ALA A 143 6.57 5.03 15.93
CA ALA A 143 6.94 4.72 14.56
C ALA A 143 5.86 3.86 13.93
N ARG A 144 5.60 4.12 12.66
CA ARG A 144 4.81 3.29 11.77
C ARG A 144 5.52 3.12 10.44
N VAL A 145 5.65 1.88 9.99
CA VAL A 145 6.32 1.53 8.74
C VAL A 145 5.44 0.54 7.97
N ALA A 146 5.00 0.94 6.78
CA ALA A 146 4.24 0.09 5.87
C ALA A 146 4.98 -0.10 4.56
N LEU A 147 4.98 -1.32 4.02
CA LEU A 147 5.67 -1.69 2.78
C LEU A 147 4.66 -2.07 1.69
N GLY A 148 4.79 -1.48 0.51
CA GLY A 148 4.03 -1.89 -0.68
C GLY A 148 4.90 -2.69 -1.64
N GLY A 149 4.26 -3.53 -2.47
CA GLY A 149 4.95 -4.40 -3.43
C GLY A 149 5.79 -5.55 -2.81
N ALA A 150 5.88 -5.61 -1.48
CA ALA A 150 6.58 -6.64 -0.71
C ALA A 150 5.70 -7.84 -0.33
N ALA A 151 4.38 -7.63 -0.20
CA ALA A 151 3.40 -8.66 0.10
C ALA A 151 2.09 -8.40 -0.68
N PRO A 152 1.14 -9.36 -0.72
CA PRO A 152 -0.18 -9.16 -1.35
C PRO A 152 -1.05 -8.08 -0.69
N VAL A 153 -0.66 -7.61 0.49
CA VAL A 153 -1.29 -6.52 1.24
C VAL A 153 -0.23 -5.48 1.60
N PRO A 154 -0.60 -4.21 1.92
CA PRO A 154 0.33 -3.27 2.53
C PRO A 154 0.89 -3.88 3.83
N TRP A 155 2.17 -4.21 3.83
CA TRP A 155 2.78 -4.97 4.90
C TRP A 155 3.17 -4.06 6.05
N HIS A 156 2.59 -4.29 7.23
CA HIS A 156 2.95 -3.57 8.44
C HIS A 156 4.26 -4.13 9.04
N ALA A 157 5.35 -3.37 8.93
CA ALA A 157 6.69 -3.78 9.34
C ALA A 157 6.93 -3.51 10.84
N VAL A 158 6.19 -4.22 11.69
CA VAL A 158 6.22 -4.06 13.16
C VAL A 158 7.63 -4.20 13.76
N GLU A 159 8.46 -5.10 13.23
CA GLU A 159 9.82 -5.29 13.75
C GLU A 159 10.73 -4.08 13.46
N ALA A 160 10.53 -3.40 12.32
CA ALA A 160 11.22 -2.16 12.00
C ALA A 160 10.81 -1.04 12.97
N GLU A 161 9.52 -0.95 13.32
CA GLU A 161 9.02 0.02 14.29
C GLU A 161 9.62 -0.19 15.69
N ARG A 162 9.69 -1.46 16.13
CA ARG A 162 10.31 -1.81 17.42
C ARG A 162 11.78 -1.42 17.47
N ALA A 163 12.52 -1.56 16.37
CA ALA A 163 13.92 -1.13 16.30
C ALA A 163 14.08 0.41 16.38
N LEU A 164 13.07 1.18 15.97
CA LEU A 164 13.10 2.63 15.95
C LEU A 164 12.72 3.25 17.30
N ILE A 165 11.64 2.76 17.91
CA ILE A 165 11.03 3.37 19.11
C ILE A 165 12.02 3.41 20.27
N GLY A 166 12.12 4.58 20.92
CA GLY A 166 13.02 4.82 22.05
C GLY A 166 14.46 5.17 21.64
N SER A 167 14.80 5.09 20.35
CA SER A 167 16.14 5.38 19.85
C SER A 167 16.23 6.77 19.22
N ALA A 168 17.44 7.34 19.23
CA ALA A 168 17.74 8.53 18.45
C ALA A 168 17.79 8.18 16.96
N LEU A 169 17.09 8.95 16.11
CA LEU A 169 17.05 8.70 14.67
C LEU A 169 18.42 9.04 14.05
N ARG A 170 19.22 8.00 13.76
CA ARG A 170 20.58 8.04 13.22
C ARG A 170 20.78 6.88 12.26
N ASP A 171 21.81 6.95 11.41
CA ASP A 171 22.12 5.94 10.39
C ASP A 171 22.17 4.51 10.94
N ALA A 172 22.84 4.30 12.09
CA ALA A 172 22.95 2.98 12.71
C ALA A 172 21.60 2.41 13.21
N ILE A 173 20.62 3.26 13.47
CA ILE A 173 19.25 2.86 13.82
C ILE A 173 18.43 2.63 12.55
N ALA A 174 18.61 3.45 11.52
CA ALA A 174 17.97 3.26 10.23
C ALA A 174 18.37 1.93 9.57
N GLU A 175 19.66 1.57 9.64
CA GLU A 175 20.16 0.27 9.16
C GLU A 175 19.52 -0.90 9.90
N ARG A 176 19.46 -0.82 11.24
CA ARG A 176 18.80 -1.86 12.06
C ARG A 176 17.31 -2.00 11.75
N ALA A 177 16.60 -0.89 11.58
CA ALA A 177 15.19 -0.90 11.22
C ALA A 177 14.96 -1.50 9.82
N ALA A 178 15.82 -1.20 8.85
CA ALA A 178 15.75 -1.77 7.51
C ALA A 178 15.97 -3.29 7.51
N GLN A 179 16.98 -3.78 8.25
CA GLN A 179 17.21 -5.21 8.42
C GLN A 179 15.99 -5.90 9.06
N ALA A 180 15.48 -5.33 10.16
CA ALA A 180 14.29 -5.84 10.85
C ALA A 180 13.03 -5.85 9.94
N ALA A 181 12.88 -4.87 9.03
CA ALA A 181 11.76 -4.81 8.09
C ALA A 181 11.69 -6.02 7.13
N THR A 182 12.83 -6.71 6.94
CA THR A 182 12.95 -7.84 6.01
C THR A 182 13.36 -9.14 6.68
N GLU A 183 13.40 -9.14 8.01
CA GLU A 183 13.71 -10.34 8.79
C GLU A 183 12.67 -11.44 8.54
N GLY A 184 13.13 -12.65 8.26
CA GLY A 184 12.24 -13.79 8.02
C GLY A 184 11.50 -13.76 6.68
N VAL A 185 11.73 -12.78 5.80
CA VAL A 185 11.11 -12.73 4.46
C VAL A 185 11.48 -13.98 3.65
N ARG A 186 10.52 -14.44 2.83
CA ARG A 186 10.66 -15.59 1.93
C ARG A 186 10.36 -15.13 0.50
N PRO A 187 11.37 -14.66 -0.24
CA PRO A 187 11.15 -14.22 -1.61
C PRO A 187 10.77 -15.40 -2.53
N LEU A 188 9.93 -15.12 -3.51
CA LEU A 188 9.66 -16.04 -4.62
C LEU A 188 10.81 -16.01 -5.64
N ALA A 189 10.83 -16.96 -6.57
CA ALA A 189 11.94 -17.20 -7.51
C ALA A 189 12.49 -15.94 -8.20
N ASN A 190 11.63 -14.96 -8.52
CA ASN A 190 12.00 -13.75 -9.24
C ASN A 190 11.95 -12.47 -8.39
N ASN A 191 11.83 -12.58 -7.07
CA ASN A 191 11.61 -11.43 -6.17
C ASN A 191 12.73 -11.24 -5.13
N ALA A 192 13.84 -12.00 -5.21
CA ALA A 192 14.92 -11.90 -4.22
C ALA A 192 15.53 -10.49 -4.13
N TYR A 193 15.66 -9.80 -5.27
CA TYR A 193 16.17 -8.42 -5.32
C TYR A 193 15.32 -7.41 -4.52
N LYS A 194 14.03 -7.71 -4.29
CA LYS A 194 13.14 -6.82 -3.55
C LYS A 194 13.53 -6.70 -2.08
N VAL A 195 14.24 -7.67 -1.52
CA VAL A 195 14.72 -7.62 -0.13
C VAL A 195 15.67 -6.42 0.03
N ASP A 196 16.72 -6.36 -0.79
CA ASP A 196 17.68 -5.26 -0.75
C ASP A 196 17.05 -3.93 -1.13
N LEU A 197 16.12 -3.93 -2.10
CA LEU A 197 15.38 -2.74 -2.50
C LEU A 197 14.55 -2.16 -1.35
N VAL A 198 13.81 -3.02 -0.63
CA VAL A 198 13.01 -2.61 0.53
C VAL A 198 13.91 -2.08 1.63
N GLN A 199 15.02 -2.75 1.95
CA GLN A 199 15.96 -2.25 2.96
C GLN A 199 16.51 -0.87 2.57
N GLY A 200 16.89 -0.68 1.30
CA GLY A 200 17.35 0.59 0.77
C GLY A 200 16.30 1.70 0.91
N LEU A 201 15.04 1.40 0.53
CA LEU A 201 13.92 2.34 0.66
C LEU A 201 13.66 2.72 2.12
N VAL A 202 13.67 1.76 3.06
CA VAL A 202 13.48 2.05 4.49
C VAL A 202 14.59 2.98 5.01
N ARG A 203 15.85 2.72 4.65
CA ARG A 203 16.96 3.62 5.04
C ARG A 203 16.81 5.02 4.49
N GLN A 204 16.49 5.13 3.20
CA GLN A 204 16.27 6.43 2.55
C GLN A 204 15.13 7.20 3.22
N ALA A 205 13.99 6.54 3.45
CA ALA A 205 12.83 7.14 4.09
C ALA A 205 13.14 7.66 5.50
N LEU A 206 13.92 6.90 6.28
CA LEU A 206 14.32 7.30 7.62
C LEU A 206 15.34 8.45 7.60
N ALA A 207 16.27 8.45 6.65
CA ALA A 207 17.21 9.56 6.46
C ALA A 207 16.49 10.86 6.09
N ASP A 208 15.52 10.80 5.19
CA ASP A 208 14.72 11.96 4.76
C ASP A 208 13.79 12.50 5.86
N CYS A 209 13.52 11.70 6.91
CA CYS A 209 12.81 12.17 8.11
C CYS A 209 13.72 12.93 9.10
N ILE A 210 15.05 12.86 8.93
CA ILE A 210 16.04 13.58 9.76
C ILE A 210 16.26 15.00 9.21
N SER A 211 16.30 15.16 7.88
CA SER A 211 16.53 16.42 7.16
C SER A 211 15.35 17.37 7.20
#